data_AF-A0A6P2EMG1-F1
#
_entry.id   AF-A0A6P2EMG1-F1
#
_cell.length_a   1.000
_cell.length_b   1.000
_cell.length_c   1.000
_cell.angle_alpha   90.00
_cell.angle_beta   90.00
_cell.angle_gamma   90.00
#
_symmetry.space_group_name_H-M   'P 1'
#
loop_
_entity.id
_entity.type
_entity.pdbx_description
1 polymer ?
#
loop_
_entity_poly.entity_id
_entity_poly.type
_entity_poly.pdbx_seq_one_letter_code
_entity_poly.pdbx_strand_id
1 'polypeptide(L)'
;MKAHPVARRDAEPNMLDRETFGKRLRTARKEFGWTLARLAELSGVSITTISRAERGQLALGYENFAALGRALQMDMNAMFAGAGIQPAQLDGPVVTRAGKGVVYRGLSFAYEFLGTEVAGKQMSPVVGTVHARHIHGPEDFARHAGEEFAYVLSGEIDVHFDNGEVVRLARGDSLYFDSRIGHAYVSVSRQLAKIVGVTTSESSFMQSARAGDSGAARAVAPAKTKAKAKAKTTANAGSRRAAAPAPATVRRPATSRARAGAAPLARRK
;
A
#
# COMPACT_ATOMS: atom_id res chain seq x y z
N MET A 1 -47.38 2.41 -0.35
CA MET A 1 -46.42 2.04 0.71
C MET A 1 -45.02 2.40 0.23
N LYS A 2 -44.39 3.44 0.78
CA LYS A 2 -43.00 3.83 0.43
C LYS A 2 -42.06 3.16 1.44
N ALA A 3 -41.23 2.23 0.94
CA ALA A 3 -40.19 1.60 1.74
C ALA A 3 -39.20 2.67 2.24
N HIS A 4 -39.04 2.76 3.56
CA HIS A 4 -37.99 3.56 4.18
C HIS A 4 -36.63 2.89 3.94
N PRO A 5 -35.57 3.64 3.62
CA PRO A 5 -34.22 3.08 3.58
C PRO A 5 -33.80 2.71 5.00
N VAL A 6 -33.52 1.44 5.22
CA VAL A 6 -32.93 0.96 6.47
C VAL A 6 -31.54 1.58 6.57
N ALA A 7 -31.36 2.47 7.55
CA ALA A 7 -30.07 3.03 7.90
C ALA A 7 -29.05 1.90 8.06
N ARG A 8 -27.92 2.01 7.34
CA ARG A 8 -26.78 1.11 7.55
C ARG A 8 -26.39 1.24 9.02
N ARG A 9 -26.61 0.18 9.81
CA ARG A 9 -25.97 0.08 11.12
C ARG A 9 -24.48 0.12 10.86
N ASP A 10 -23.82 1.18 11.30
CA ASP A 10 -22.37 1.27 11.36
C ASP A 10 -21.90 0.06 12.16
N ALA A 11 -21.36 -0.93 11.45
CA ALA A 11 -20.75 -2.05 12.12
C ALA A 11 -19.50 -1.51 12.79
N GLU A 12 -19.40 -1.68 14.11
CA GLU A 12 -18.19 -1.35 14.87
C GLU A 12 -16.97 -1.88 14.12
N PRO A 13 -15.96 -1.02 13.84
CA PRO A 13 -14.78 -1.43 13.11
C PRO A 13 -14.15 -2.62 13.85
N ASN A 14 -13.59 -3.57 13.09
CA ASN A 14 -12.82 -4.67 13.66
C ASN A 14 -11.51 -4.11 14.22
N MET A 15 -11.60 -3.45 15.37
CA MET A 15 -10.51 -2.71 15.98
C MET A 15 -9.62 -3.69 16.72
N LEU A 16 -8.35 -3.73 16.35
CA LEU A 16 -7.37 -4.41 17.16
C LEU A 16 -7.09 -3.54 18.38
N ASP A 17 -7.72 -3.88 19.49
CA ASP A 17 -7.39 -3.27 20.77
C ASP A 17 -5.91 -3.55 21.14
N ARG A 18 -5.27 -2.55 21.74
CA ARG A 18 -3.85 -2.58 22.12
C ARG A 18 -3.56 -3.69 23.12
N GLU A 19 -4.49 -4.01 24.01
CA GLU A 19 -4.31 -5.10 24.97
C GLU A 19 -4.31 -6.45 24.27
N THR A 20 -5.23 -6.64 23.31
CA THR A 20 -5.30 -7.84 22.47
C THR A 20 -4.02 -8.00 21.64
N PHE A 21 -3.56 -6.93 21.01
CA PHE A 21 -2.28 -6.90 20.31
C PHE A 21 -1.11 -7.28 21.23
N GLY A 22 -1.01 -6.62 22.39
CA GLY A 22 0.06 -6.86 23.35
C GLY A 22 0.10 -8.30 23.85
N LYS A 23 -1.08 -8.90 24.11
CA LYS A 23 -1.20 -10.31 24.48
C LYS A 23 -0.68 -11.23 23.37
N ARG A 24 -1.03 -10.98 22.11
CA ARG A 24 -0.54 -11.76 20.96
C ARG A 24 0.96 -11.66 20.79
N LEU A 25 1.50 -10.44 20.87
CA LEU A 25 2.94 -10.19 20.82
C LEU A 25 3.66 -11.00 21.91
N ARG A 26 3.12 -10.98 23.14
CA ARG A 26 3.66 -11.74 24.27
C ARG A 26 3.57 -13.25 24.06
N THR A 27 2.44 -13.74 23.53
CA THR A 27 2.25 -15.17 23.23
C THR A 27 3.27 -15.65 22.20
N ALA A 28 3.38 -14.97 21.05
CA ALA A 28 4.34 -15.34 20.02
C ALA A 28 5.78 -15.34 20.55
N ARG A 29 6.19 -14.29 21.30
CA ARG A 29 7.52 -14.27 21.91
C ARG A 29 7.77 -15.47 22.82
N LYS A 30 6.76 -15.86 23.61
CA LYS A 30 6.86 -17.01 24.52
C LYS A 30 6.87 -18.35 23.79
N GLU A 31 6.19 -18.49 22.66
CA GLU A 31 6.23 -19.69 21.81
C GLU A 31 7.65 -19.95 21.27
N PHE A 32 8.40 -18.88 20.95
CA PHE A 32 9.82 -18.98 20.64
C PHE A 32 10.73 -19.16 21.87
N GLY A 33 10.19 -19.14 23.09
CA GLY A 33 10.96 -19.21 24.33
C GLY A 33 11.84 -17.98 24.61
N TRP A 34 11.57 -16.83 23.97
CA TRP A 34 12.44 -15.67 24.04
C TRP A 34 12.16 -14.77 25.24
N THR A 35 13.22 -14.19 25.81
CA THR A 35 13.11 -13.08 26.77
C THR A 35 12.79 -11.77 26.04
N LEU A 36 12.37 -10.74 26.79
CA LEU A 36 12.22 -9.39 26.22
C LEU A 36 13.53 -8.86 25.63
N ALA A 37 14.66 -9.14 26.29
CA ALA A 37 15.98 -8.76 25.82
C ALA A 37 16.33 -9.43 24.48
N ARG A 38 16.01 -10.73 24.34
CA ARG A 38 16.24 -11.44 23.08
C ARG A 38 15.38 -10.88 21.95
N LEU A 39 14.11 -10.58 22.20
CA LEU A 39 13.26 -9.96 21.18
C LEU A 39 13.74 -8.54 20.83
N ALA A 40 14.22 -7.77 21.80
CA ALA A 40 14.79 -6.44 21.55
C ALA A 40 16.02 -6.52 20.65
N GLU A 41 16.92 -7.47 20.89
CA GLU A 41 18.09 -7.71 20.05
C GLU A 41 17.70 -8.07 18.60
N LEU A 42 16.71 -8.95 18.42
CA LEU A 42 16.28 -9.42 17.09
C LEU A 42 15.48 -8.37 16.31
N SER A 43 14.70 -7.53 17.01
CA SER A 43 13.82 -6.54 16.38
C SER A 43 14.43 -5.14 16.28
N GLY A 44 15.47 -4.84 17.06
CA GLY A 44 16.00 -3.49 17.24
C GLY A 44 15.09 -2.57 18.07
N VAL A 45 13.96 -3.08 18.59
CA VAL A 45 13.02 -2.30 19.39
C VAL A 45 13.42 -2.36 20.87
N SER A 46 13.39 -1.22 21.58
CA SER A 46 13.82 -1.18 22.97
C SER A 46 13.01 -2.13 23.88
N ILE A 47 13.66 -2.73 24.88
CA ILE A 47 13.01 -3.60 25.87
C ILE A 47 11.81 -2.89 26.52
N THR A 48 11.96 -1.60 26.86
CA THR A 48 10.89 -0.79 27.46
C THR A 48 9.70 -0.63 26.52
N THR A 49 9.95 -0.37 25.24
CA THR A 49 8.90 -0.26 24.21
C THR A 49 8.14 -1.58 24.07
N ILE A 50 8.86 -2.71 23.94
CA ILE A 50 8.25 -4.04 23.85
C ILE A 50 7.43 -4.34 25.10
N SER A 51 7.99 -4.11 26.28
CA SER A 51 7.35 -4.36 27.57
C SER A 51 6.04 -3.58 27.73
N ARG A 52 6.02 -2.30 27.31
CA ARG A 52 4.80 -1.48 27.32
C ARG A 52 3.81 -1.92 26.26
N ALA A 53 4.26 -2.29 25.06
CA ALA A 53 3.41 -2.80 24.00
C ALA A 53 2.72 -4.12 24.39
N GLU A 54 3.45 -5.07 24.97
CA GLU A 54 2.89 -6.35 25.46
C GLU A 54 1.81 -6.19 26.54
N ARG A 55 1.84 -5.07 27.28
CA ARG A 55 0.82 -4.71 28.27
C ARG A 55 -0.29 -3.81 27.70
N GLY A 56 -0.29 -3.51 26.40
CA GLY A 56 -1.25 -2.59 25.77
C GLY A 56 -1.11 -1.13 26.19
N GLN A 57 0.01 -0.76 26.84
CA GLN A 57 0.25 0.57 27.41
C GLN A 57 0.84 1.58 26.41
N LEU A 58 1.15 1.14 25.19
CA LEU A 58 1.76 1.96 24.15
C LEU A 58 1.25 1.52 22.78
N ALA A 59 0.78 2.48 21.98
CA ALA A 59 0.60 2.27 20.55
C ALA A 59 1.97 2.37 19.88
N LEU A 60 2.35 1.32 19.15
CA LEU A 60 3.53 1.33 18.30
C LEU A 60 3.27 2.12 17.01
N GLY A 61 4.25 2.90 16.58
CA GLY A 61 4.35 3.36 15.19
C GLY A 61 4.61 2.19 14.24
N TYR A 62 4.44 2.42 12.94
CA TYR A 62 4.54 1.38 11.92
C TYR A 62 5.92 0.70 11.88
N GLU A 63 7.01 1.46 12.04
CA GLU A 63 8.37 0.91 12.07
C GLU A 63 8.53 -0.17 13.15
N ASN A 64 8.25 0.18 14.42
CA ASN A 64 8.33 -0.75 15.53
C ASN A 64 7.38 -1.94 15.36
N PHE A 65 6.18 -1.67 14.82
CA PHE A 65 5.20 -2.70 14.54
C PHE A 65 5.74 -3.71 13.51
N ALA A 66 6.24 -3.22 12.37
CA ALA A 66 6.81 -4.05 11.31
C ALA A 66 8.07 -4.77 11.75
N ALA A 67 8.94 -4.12 12.54
CA ALA A 67 10.16 -4.71 13.07
C ALA A 67 9.88 -5.91 14.00
N LEU A 68 8.92 -5.76 14.91
CA LEU A 68 8.50 -6.86 15.79
C LEU A 68 7.87 -8.01 15.02
N GLY A 69 7.12 -7.73 13.95
CA GLY A 69 6.55 -8.75 13.09
C GLY A 69 7.56 -9.59 12.37
N ARG A 70 8.55 -8.94 11.77
CA ARG A 70 9.67 -9.65 11.15
C ARG A 70 10.41 -10.52 12.16
N ALA A 71 10.73 -9.97 13.34
CA ALA A 71 11.48 -10.71 14.37
C ALA A 71 10.72 -11.94 14.88
N LEU A 72 9.41 -11.84 15.08
CA LEU A 72 8.56 -12.95 15.53
C LEU A 72 8.06 -13.84 14.39
N GLN A 73 8.53 -13.62 13.15
CA GLN A 73 8.03 -14.32 11.95
C GLN A 73 6.51 -14.30 11.84
N MET A 74 5.89 -13.24 12.38
CA MET A 74 4.47 -13.03 12.30
C MET A 74 4.25 -12.22 11.03
N ASP A 75 3.52 -12.80 10.09
CA ASP A 75 2.88 -12.01 9.05
C ASP A 75 2.11 -10.88 9.77
N MET A 76 2.23 -9.64 9.28
CA MET A 76 1.50 -8.50 9.81
C MET A 76 0.02 -8.90 10.01
N ASN A 77 -0.53 -9.66 9.07
CA ASN A 77 -1.89 -10.20 9.10
C ASN A 77 -2.14 -11.25 10.21
N ALA A 78 -1.16 -12.09 10.54
CA ALA A 78 -1.24 -13.04 11.64
C ALA A 78 -1.26 -12.36 13.02
N MET A 79 -0.69 -11.15 13.16
CA MET A 79 -0.89 -10.34 14.36
C MET A 79 -2.35 -9.87 14.51
N PHE A 80 -3.06 -9.74 13.40
CA PHE A 80 -4.42 -9.21 13.31
C PHE A 80 -5.50 -10.28 13.30
N ALA A 81 -5.20 -11.49 12.82
CA ALA A 81 -6.17 -12.59 12.71
C ALA A 81 -6.88 -12.81 14.04
N GLY A 82 -8.23 -12.76 14.04
CA GLY A 82 -9.05 -13.00 15.24
C GLY A 82 -8.60 -14.26 15.97
N ALA A 83 -8.77 -14.34 17.29
CA ALA A 83 -8.47 -15.57 18.02
C ALA A 83 -9.22 -16.73 17.33
N GLY A 84 -8.47 -17.66 16.71
CA GLY A 84 -9.03 -18.79 15.96
C GLY A 84 -9.05 -18.68 14.43
N ILE A 85 -8.60 -17.58 13.80
CA ILE A 85 -8.44 -17.53 12.34
C ILE A 85 -6.97 -17.83 12.00
N GLN A 86 -6.70 -19.04 11.53
CA GLN A 86 -5.42 -19.34 10.90
C GLN A 86 -5.46 -18.74 9.48
N PRO A 87 -4.52 -17.86 9.11
CA PRO A 87 -4.51 -17.32 7.76
C PRO A 87 -4.32 -18.46 6.76
N ALA A 88 -5.12 -18.47 5.70
CA ALA A 88 -5.05 -19.47 4.65
C ALA A 88 -3.93 -19.15 3.63
N GLN A 89 -3.52 -20.15 2.84
CA GLN A 89 -2.74 -19.90 1.63
C GLN A 89 -3.58 -19.14 0.60
N LEU A 90 -2.91 -18.34 -0.24
CA LEU A 90 -3.57 -17.58 -1.30
C LEU A 90 -3.86 -18.47 -2.52
N ASP A 91 -4.92 -19.27 -2.43
CA ASP A 91 -5.33 -20.17 -3.53
C ASP A 91 -6.43 -19.57 -4.42
N GLY A 92 -6.96 -18.39 -4.05
CA GLY A 92 -8.04 -17.70 -4.77
C GLY A 92 -8.23 -16.25 -4.30
N PRO A 93 -9.22 -15.53 -4.86
CA PRO A 93 -9.47 -14.15 -4.48
C PRO A 93 -9.99 -14.05 -3.05
N VAL A 94 -9.40 -13.15 -2.26
CA VAL A 94 -9.87 -12.81 -0.91
C VAL A 94 -10.45 -11.40 -0.91
N VAL A 95 -11.60 -11.24 -0.26
CA VAL A 95 -12.38 -10.00 -0.29
C VAL A 95 -12.51 -9.40 1.11
N THR A 96 -11.79 -8.31 1.37
CA THR A 96 -12.10 -7.43 2.49
C THR A 96 -13.17 -6.45 2.07
N ARG A 97 -14.37 -6.57 2.66
CA ARG A 97 -15.47 -5.61 2.42
C ARG A 97 -15.14 -4.27 3.08
N ALA A 98 -15.66 -3.17 2.52
CA ALA A 98 -15.40 -1.83 3.03
C ALA A 98 -15.75 -1.71 4.53
N GLY A 99 -14.81 -1.18 5.33
CA GLY A 99 -14.95 -1.03 6.78
C GLY A 99 -14.88 -2.34 7.57
N LYS A 100 -14.54 -3.45 6.90
CA LYS A 100 -14.33 -4.77 7.52
C LYS A 100 -12.86 -5.14 7.63
N GLY A 101 -11.94 -4.26 7.23
CA GLY A 101 -10.53 -4.45 7.51
C GLY A 101 -10.24 -4.38 9.01
N VAL A 102 -9.06 -4.86 9.39
CA VAL A 102 -8.62 -4.80 10.79
C VAL A 102 -7.99 -3.44 11.05
N VAL A 103 -8.55 -2.68 11.98
CA VAL A 103 -8.10 -1.32 12.26
C VAL A 103 -7.12 -1.31 13.42
N TYR A 104 -5.93 -0.79 13.16
CA TYR A 104 -4.95 -0.45 14.19
C TYR A 104 -4.75 1.07 14.23
N ARG A 105 -5.02 1.67 15.38
CA ARG A 105 -4.87 3.12 15.58
C ARG A 105 -3.47 3.42 16.12
N GLY A 106 -2.56 3.80 15.23
CA GLY A 106 -1.28 4.39 15.60
C GLY A 106 -1.43 5.86 16.02
N LEU A 107 -0.31 6.48 16.37
CA LEU A 107 -0.25 7.89 16.80
C LEU A 107 -0.54 8.83 15.63
N SER A 108 0.28 8.73 14.58
CA SER A 108 0.24 9.62 13.40
C SER A 108 -0.75 9.14 12.33
N PHE A 109 -1.13 7.87 12.39
CA PHE A 109 -1.79 7.18 11.30
C PHE A 109 -2.64 6.02 11.84
N ALA A 110 -3.89 5.92 11.37
CA ALA A 110 -4.71 4.73 11.57
C ALA A 110 -4.68 3.86 10.32
N TYR A 111 -4.38 2.57 10.53
CA TYR A 111 -4.23 1.57 9.48
C TYR A 111 -5.44 0.65 9.49
N GLU A 112 -6.21 0.62 8.42
CA GLU A 112 -7.16 -0.46 8.13
C GLU A 112 -6.46 -1.48 7.24
N PHE A 113 -5.99 -2.59 7.82
CA PHE A 113 -5.33 -3.67 7.10
C PHE A 113 -6.33 -4.48 6.28
N LEU A 114 -5.96 -4.75 5.03
CA LEU A 114 -6.79 -5.48 4.07
C LEU A 114 -6.20 -6.85 3.72
N GLY A 115 -7.07 -7.79 3.39
CA GLY A 115 -6.71 -9.17 3.05
C GLY A 115 -6.04 -9.92 4.20
N THR A 116 -6.43 -9.64 5.45
CA THR A 116 -5.79 -10.22 6.65
C THR A 116 -6.04 -11.71 6.85
N GLU A 117 -6.91 -12.31 6.03
CA GLU A 117 -7.26 -13.74 6.07
C GLU A 117 -6.22 -14.63 5.36
N VAL A 118 -5.20 -14.04 4.74
CA VAL A 118 -4.19 -14.73 3.93
C VAL A 118 -2.80 -14.51 4.51
N ALA A 119 -2.01 -15.59 4.59
CA ALA A 119 -0.60 -15.55 4.96
C ALA A 119 0.33 -15.53 3.75
N GLY A 120 1.55 -15.04 3.95
CA GLY A 120 2.65 -15.17 2.98
C GLY A 120 2.50 -14.23 1.78
N LYS A 121 1.74 -13.14 1.95
CA LYS A 121 1.52 -12.15 0.89
C LYS A 121 2.82 -11.40 0.60
N GLN A 122 3.06 -11.12 -0.68
CA GLN A 122 4.18 -10.28 -1.13
C GLN A 122 4.00 -8.80 -0.76
N MET A 123 2.76 -8.38 -0.54
CA MET A 123 2.39 -7.01 -0.20
C MET A 123 1.35 -6.96 0.92
N SER A 124 1.39 -5.88 1.69
CA SER A 124 0.43 -5.55 2.73
C SER A 124 -0.35 -4.30 2.33
N PRO A 125 -1.55 -4.45 1.75
CA PRO A 125 -2.41 -3.32 1.43
C PRO A 125 -3.13 -2.80 2.69
N VAL A 126 -3.18 -1.48 2.83
CA VAL A 126 -3.86 -0.78 3.90
C VAL A 126 -4.67 0.40 3.36
N VAL A 127 -5.80 0.70 4.01
CA VAL A 127 -6.42 2.03 3.90
C VAL A 127 -5.98 2.83 5.12
N GLY A 128 -5.30 3.93 4.85
CA GLY A 128 -4.76 4.82 5.86
C GLY A 128 -5.64 6.02 6.12
N THR A 129 -5.78 6.40 7.38
CA THR A 129 -6.25 7.74 7.77
C THR A 129 -5.09 8.48 8.43
N VAL A 130 -4.63 9.56 7.80
CA VAL A 130 -3.49 10.35 8.27
C VAL A 130 -3.99 11.36 9.31
N HIS A 131 -3.56 11.18 10.57
CA HIS A 131 -3.95 12.03 11.70
C HIS A 131 -2.94 13.13 11.99
N ALA A 132 -1.66 12.86 11.73
CA ALA A 132 -0.59 13.79 12.00
C ALA A 132 -0.80 15.11 11.24
N ARG A 133 -0.58 16.20 11.97
CA ARG A 133 -0.62 17.58 11.46
C ARG A 133 0.76 18.23 11.47
N HIS A 134 1.67 17.67 12.26
CA HIS A 134 3.03 18.14 12.46
C HIS A 134 3.93 16.93 12.68
N ILE A 135 5.22 17.14 12.45
CA ILE A 135 6.30 16.23 12.83
C ILE A 135 6.97 16.84 14.05
N HIS A 136 7.10 16.06 15.12
CA HIS A 136 7.66 16.47 16.40
C HIS A 136 9.14 16.15 16.53
N GLY A 137 9.59 15.08 15.87
CA GLY A 137 10.97 14.63 15.96
C GLY A 137 11.28 13.44 15.04
N PRO A 138 12.53 12.95 15.09
CA PRO A 138 12.98 11.81 14.28
C PRO A 138 12.14 10.54 14.47
N GLU A 139 11.52 10.36 15.64
CA GLU A 139 10.67 9.22 15.98
C GLU A 139 9.36 9.13 15.19
N ASP A 140 8.95 10.22 14.53
CA ASP A 140 7.76 10.24 13.67
C ASP A 140 8.03 9.68 12.26
N PHE A 141 9.30 9.53 11.87
CA PHE A 141 9.69 8.98 10.58
C PHE A 141 9.75 7.46 10.66
N ALA A 142 8.91 6.79 9.89
CA ALA A 142 8.95 5.34 9.77
C ALA A 142 10.04 4.91 8.79
N ARG A 143 10.66 3.77 9.07
CA ARG A 143 11.54 3.05 8.13
C ARG A 143 11.17 1.58 8.11
N HIS A 144 11.16 0.99 6.93
CA HIS A 144 11.04 -0.46 6.81
C HIS A 144 11.65 -0.98 5.51
N ALA A 145 11.95 -2.27 5.51
CA ALA A 145 12.41 -2.94 4.31
C ALA A 145 11.30 -2.97 3.25
N GLY A 146 11.72 -3.01 1.98
CA GLY A 146 10.85 -3.11 0.83
C GLY A 146 10.55 -1.78 0.17
N GLU A 147 9.40 -1.72 -0.48
CA GLU A 147 8.91 -0.58 -1.23
C GLU A 147 7.53 -0.20 -0.74
N GLU A 148 7.16 1.06 -0.93
CA GLU A 148 5.84 1.56 -0.58
C GLU A 148 5.23 2.35 -1.72
N PHE A 149 3.97 2.03 -1.96
CA PHE A 149 3.08 2.75 -2.85
C PHE A 149 2.00 3.43 -2.02
N ALA A 150 1.88 4.75 -2.16
CA ALA A 150 0.81 5.55 -1.59
C ALA A 150 -0.07 6.11 -2.70
N TYR A 151 -1.39 6.11 -2.50
CA TYR A 151 -2.37 6.73 -3.40
C TYR A 151 -3.41 7.52 -2.60
N VAL A 152 -3.61 8.80 -2.91
CA VAL A 152 -4.50 9.66 -2.12
C VAL A 152 -5.96 9.48 -2.55
N LEU A 153 -6.79 8.95 -1.64
CA LEU A 153 -8.23 8.77 -1.84
C LEU A 153 -9.02 10.06 -1.61
N SER A 154 -8.65 10.82 -0.58
CA SER A 154 -9.31 12.08 -0.22
C SER A 154 -8.42 12.98 0.61
N GLY A 155 -8.60 14.29 0.47
CA GLY A 155 -7.76 15.30 1.10
C GLY A 155 -6.41 15.43 0.39
N GLU A 156 -5.44 15.95 1.12
CA GLU A 156 -4.08 16.23 0.69
C GLU A 156 -3.15 15.87 1.84
N ILE A 157 -1.95 15.41 1.47
CA ILE A 157 -0.89 15.02 2.39
C ILE A 157 0.44 15.64 1.95
N ASP A 158 1.30 15.90 2.93
CA ASP A 158 2.74 16.02 2.73
C ASP A 158 3.40 14.70 3.16
N VAL A 159 4.24 14.16 2.29
CA VAL A 159 5.17 13.06 2.62
C VAL A 159 6.52 13.70 2.86
N HIS A 160 6.94 13.71 4.12
CA HIS A 160 8.25 14.21 4.52
C HIS A 160 9.24 13.05 4.54
N PHE A 161 10.42 13.28 4.00
CA PHE A 161 11.53 12.35 4.07
C PHE A 161 12.60 12.87 5.04
N ASP A 162 13.33 11.95 5.67
CA ASP A 162 14.36 12.24 6.66
C ASP A 162 15.61 12.93 6.07
N ASN A 163 15.73 12.95 4.74
CA ASN A 163 16.71 13.74 3.99
C ASN A 163 16.29 15.21 3.80
N GLY A 164 15.12 15.61 4.31
CA GLY A 164 14.56 16.96 4.21
C GLY A 164 13.67 17.20 3.00
N GLU A 165 13.54 16.24 2.09
CA GLU A 165 12.61 16.33 0.96
C GLU A 165 11.16 16.27 1.44
N VAL A 166 10.28 17.03 0.79
CA VAL A 166 8.84 17.04 1.07
C VAL A 166 8.07 16.97 -0.23
N VAL A 167 7.20 15.97 -0.34
CA VAL A 167 6.36 15.75 -1.51
C VAL A 167 4.89 15.96 -1.13
N ARG A 168 4.29 17.02 -1.66
CA ARG A 168 2.84 17.28 -1.57
C ARG A 168 2.09 16.39 -2.54
N LEU A 169 1.06 15.69 -2.06
CA LEU A 169 0.16 14.88 -2.87
C LEU A 169 -1.29 15.29 -2.61
N ALA A 170 -2.04 15.48 -3.69
CA ALA A 170 -3.48 15.73 -3.65
C ALA A 170 -4.28 14.49 -4.06
N ARG A 171 -5.60 14.56 -3.91
CA ARG A 171 -6.50 13.47 -4.30
C ARG A 171 -6.21 13.01 -5.74
N GLY A 172 -5.98 11.71 -5.88
CA GLY A 172 -5.69 11.06 -7.16
C GLY A 172 -4.20 10.91 -7.46
N ASP A 173 -3.34 11.60 -6.72
CA ASP A 173 -1.89 11.47 -6.85
C ASP A 173 -1.40 10.19 -6.16
N SER A 174 -0.23 9.73 -6.60
CA SER A 174 0.46 8.59 -6.03
C SER A 174 1.95 8.82 -5.88
N LEU A 175 2.55 8.11 -4.94
CA LEU A 175 3.99 8.09 -4.71
C LEU A 175 4.47 6.64 -4.58
N TYR A 176 5.61 6.32 -5.19
CA TYR A 176 6.26 5.02 -5.09
C TYR A 176 7.72 5.23 -4.72
N PHE A 177 8.17 4.63 -3.62
CA PHE A 177 9.50 4.91 -3.08
C PHE A 177 10.08 3.75 -2.29
N ASP A 178 11.39 3.82 -2.04
CA ASP A 178 12.10 2.89 -1.16
C ASP A 178 11.79 3.21 0.31
N SER A 179 11.08 2.31 0.98
CA SER A 179 10.57 2.53 2.34
C SER A 179 11.64 2.55 3.43
N ARG A 180 12.91 2.29 3.07
CA ARG A 180 14.04 2.41 4.00
C ARG A 180 14.42 3.87 4.23
N ILE A 181 14.06 4.75 3.28
CA ILE A 181 14.12 6.19 3.47
C ILE A 181 13.10 6.54 4.55
N GLY A 182 13.54 7.27 5.57
CA GLY A 182 12.68 7.63 6.69
C GLY A 182 11.57 8.51 6.16
N HIS A 183 10.31 8.16 6.42
CA HIS A 183 9.18 8.89 5.85
C HIS A 183 8.07 9.11 6.87
N ALA A 184 7.41 10.27 6.79
CA ALA A 184 6.30 10.64 7.65
C ALA A 184 5.17 11.28 6.83
N TYR A 185 3.94 10.85 7.09
CA TYR A 185 2.75 11.37 6.44
C TYR A 185 2.09 12.44 7.31
N VAL A 186 1.88 13.63 6.76
CA VAL A 186 1.17 14.73 7.42
C VAL A 186 -0.05 15.11 6.60
N SER A 187 -1.22 15.18 7.24
CA SER A 187 -2.41 15.69 6.58
C SER A 187 -2.41 17.21 6.61
N VAL A 188 -2.57 17.84 5.44
CA VAL A 188 -2.59 19.30 5.27
C VAL A 188 -3.99 19.84 4.93
N SER A 189 -4.96 18.95 4.73
CA SER A 189 -6.37 19.29 4.52
C SER A 189 -7.11 19.59 5.82
N ARG A 190 -8.18 20.39 5.76
CA ARG A 190 -9.04 20.63 6.95
C ARG A 190 -9.59 19.32 7.54
N GLN A 191 -10.07 18.42 6.69
CA GLN A 191 -10.46 17.06 7.08
C GLN A 191 -9.26 16.12 7.00
N LEU A 192 -9.28 15.04 7.77
CA LEU A 192 -8.22 14.03 7.74
C LEU A 192 -8.14 13.40 6.35
N ALA A 193 -6.92 13.32 5.81
CA ALA A 193 -6.68 12.69 4.52
C ALA A 193 -6.76 11.17 4.63
N LYS A 194 -7.18 10.53 3.53
CA LYS A 194 -7.20 9.08 3.39
C LYS A 194 -6.36 8.64 2.22
N ILE A 195 -5.58 7.58 2.41
CA ILE A 195 -4.72 7.01 1.38
C ILE A 195 -4.93 5.49 1.28
N VAL A 196 -4.62 4.93 0.12
CA VAL A 196 -4.23 3.51 0.02
C VAL A 196 -2.72 3.47 0.19
N GLY A 197 -2.25 2.65 1.13
CA GLY A 197 -0.85 2.29 1.25
C GLY A 197 -0.66 0.83 0.83
N VAL A 198 0.40 0.52 0.13
CA VAL A 198 0.81 -0.86 -0.18
C VAL A 198 2.29 -0.96 0.10
N THR A 199 2.65 -1.76 1.10
CA THR A 199 4.06 -1.98 1.46
C THR A 199 4.48 -3.40 1.13
N THR A 200 5.69 -3.59 0.63
CA THR A 200 6.29 -4.91 0.40
C THR A 200 7.40 -5.17 1.42
N SER A 201 7.88 -6.42 1.47
CA SER A 201 9.20 -6.72 2.06
C SER A 201 10.27 -6.68 0.98
N GLU A 202 11.55 -6.73 1.37
CA GLU A 202 12.62 -6.80 0.40
C GLU A 202 12.52 -8.05 -0.48
N SER A 203 12.62 -7.85 -1.80
CA SER A 203 12.48 -8.92 -2.81
C SER A 203 13.84 -9.25 -3.41
N SER A 204 13.96 -10.43 -4.03
CA SER A 204 15.17 -10.83 -4.74
C SER A 204 15.49 -9.89 -5.92
N PHE A 205 14.48 -9.28 -6.54
CA PHE A 205 14.67 -8.27 -7.59
C PHE A 205 15.30 -6.99 -7.02
N MET A 206 14.85 -6.52 -5.86
CA MET A 206 15.47 -5.37 -5.19
C MET A 206 16.93 -5.66 -4.84
N GLN A 207 17.20 -6.83 -4.25
CA GLN A 207 18.55 -7.26 -3.90
C GLN A 207 19.45 -7.30 -5.13
N SER A 208 18.95 -7.85 -6.25
CA SER A 208 19.68 -7.93 -7.51
C SER A 208 19.95 -6.55 -8.11
N ALA A 209 18.97 -5.63 -8.09
CA ALA A 209 19.15 -4.27 -8.58
C ALA A 209 20.24 -3.53 -7.79
N ARG A 210 20.25 -3.65 -6.45
CA ARG A 210 21.26 -3.04 -5.57
C ARG A 210 22.64 -3.65 -5.75
N ALA A 211 22.72 -4.96 -5.92
CA ALA A 211 23.98 -5.65 -6.21
C ALA A 211 24.53 -5.23 -7.59
N GLY A 212 23.67 -4.94 -8.56
CA GLY A 212 24.04 -4.45 -9.89
C GLY A 212 24.68 -3.06 -9.89
N ASP A 213 24.30 -2.17 -8.96
CA ASP A 213 24.95 -0.87 -8.77
C ASP A 213 26.34 -0.98 -8.10
N SER A 214 26.66 -2.15 -7.51
CA SER A 214 27.93 -2.42 -6.83
C SER A 214 29.01 -3.01 -7.75
N GLY A 215 28.69 -3.28 -9.03
CA GLY A 215 29.65 -3.83 -9.97
C GLY A 215 29.03 -4.40 -11.24
N ALA A 216 29.55 -3.94 -12.37
CA ALA A 216 29.32 -4.39 -13.74
C ALA A 216 28.17 -3.71 -14.50
N ALA A 217 28.57 -2.69 -15.28
CA ALA A 217 28.11 -2.54 -16.64
C ALA A 217 28.09 -3.92 -17.33
N ARG A 218 26.92 -4.55 -17.39
CA ARG A 218 26.72 -5.78 -18.14
C ARG A 218 26.66 -5.39 -19.61
N ALA A 219 27.80 -5.49 -20.28
CA ALA A 219 27.88 -5.43 -21.73
C ALA A 219 26.91 -6.47 -22.32
N VAL A 220 25.83 -5.99 -22.93
CA VAL A 220 24.99 -6.82 -23.79
C VAL A 220 25.82 -7.11 -25.03
N ALA A 221 26.48 -8.26 -25.06
CA ALA A 221 27.17 -8.74 -26.25
C ALA A 221 26.12 -8.97 -27.36
N PRO A 222 26.33 -8.49 -28.59
CA PRO A 222 25.38 -8.72 -29.66
C PRO A 222 25.40 -10.20 -30.06
N ALA A 223 24.21 -10.79 -30.15
CA ALA A 223 24.04 -12.15 -30.64
C ALA A 223 24.59 -12.27 -32.07
N LYS A 224 25.63 -13.09 -32.27
CA LYS A 224 26.14 -13.44 -33.60
C LYS A 224 25.14 -14.34 -34.31
N THR A 225 24.34 -13.77 -35.21
CA THR A 225 23.54 -14.52 -36.19
C THR A 225 24.47 -15.20 -37.19
N LYS A 226 24.62 -16.53 -37.11
CA LYS A 226 25.23 -17.31 -38.20
C LYS A 226 24.20 -17.50 -39.31
N ALA A 227 24.30 -16.71 -40.36
CA ALA A 227 23.66 -16.99 -41.64
C ALA A 227 24.28 -18.26 -42.26
N LYS A 228 23.47 -19.27 -42.51
CA LYS A 228 23.80 -20.34 -43.47
C LYS A 228 22.86 -20.20 -44.67
N ALA A 229 23.43 -19.73 -45.77
CA ALA A 229 22.83 -19.84 -47.09
C ALA A 229 22.91 -21.29 -47.57
N LYS A 230 21.79 -21.81 -48.08
CA LYS A 230 21.80 -22.79 -49.19
C LYS A 230 20.53 -22.61 -50.01
N ALA A 231 20.72 -22.12 -51.22
CA ALA A 231 19.71 -22.11 -52.27
C ALA A 231 19.55 -23.51 -52.87
N LYS A 232 18.31 -23.92 -53.15
CA LYS A 232 17.99 -24.57 -54.42
C LYS A 232 16.52 -24.39 -54.78
N THR A 233 16.35 -23.93 -56.01
CA THR A 233 15.15 -23.63 -56.79
C THR A 233 14.22 -24.82 -56.98
N THR A 234 12.92 -24.57 -57.04
CA THR A 234 12.02 -24.99 -58.13
C THR A 234 10.73 -24.17 -58.09
N ALA A 235 10.26 -23.80 -59.28
CA ALA A 235 9.17 -22.88 -59.54
C ALA A 235 7.80 -23.50 -59.23
N ASN A 236 6.82 -22.66 -58.84
CA ASN A 236 5.58 -22.60 -59.59
C ASN A 236 4.83 -21.27 -59.39
N ALA A 237 4.23 -20.79 -60.47
CA ALA A 237 3.43 -19.58 -60.57
C ALA A 237 2.05 -19.77 -59.91
N GLY A 238 1.51 -18.69 -59.34
CA GLY A 238 0.17 -18.71 -58.77
C GLY A 238 -0.24 -17.37 -58.16
N SER A 239 -0.87 -16.54 -58.99
CA SER A 239 -1.44 -15.22 -58.70
C SER A 239 -2.35 -15.16 -57.46
N ARG A 240 -2.26 -14.07 -56.67
CA ARG A 240 -3.27 -12.99 -56.59
C ARG A 240 -3.03 -12.09 -55.37
N ARG A 241 -2.95 -10.79 -55.66
CA ARG A 241 -3.10 -9.65 -54.73
C ARG A 241 -4.45 -9.73 -54.01
N ALA A 242 -4.45 -9.44 -52.70
CA ALA A 242 -5.56 -8.74 -52.04
C ALA A 242 -5.02 -7.95 -50.85
N ALA A 243 -5.43 -6.69 -50.79
CA ALA A 243 -4.93 -5.66 -49.90
C ALA A 243 -5.60 -5.70 -48.52
N ALA A 244 -4.88 -5.21 -47.51
CA ALA A 244 -5.41 -4.91 -46.18
C ALA A 244 -6.40 -3.73 -46.24
N PRO A 245 -7.50 -3.73 -45.47
CA PRO A 245 -8.31 -2.54 -45.27
C PRO A 245 -7.80 -1.71 -44.08
N ALA A 246 -7.70 -0.40 -44.30
CA ALA A 246 -7.45 0.63 -43.30
C ALA A 246 -8.67 0.83 -42.37
N PRO A 247 -8.49 1.39 -41.16
CA PRO A 247 -9.54 1.47 -40.15
C PRO A 247 -10.58 2.57 -40.43
N ALA A 248 -11.84 2.25 -40.14
CA ALA A 248 -12.98 3.15 -40.29
C ALA A 248 -12.97 4.26 -39.21
N THR A 249 -13.14 5.50 -39.67
CA THR A 249 -13.32 6.71 -38.90
C THR A 249 -14.74 6.79 -38.32
N VAL A 250 -14.88 6.84 -37.00
CA VAL A 250 -16.16 7.13 -36.33
C VAL A 250 -16.29 8.64 -36.13
N ARG A 251 -17.31 9.21 -36.80
CA ARG A 251 -17.76 10.60 -36.69
C ARG A 251 -18.31 10.92 -35.29
N ARG A 252 -17.89 12.04 -34.72
CA ARG A 252 -18.58 12.75 -33.61
C ARG A 252 -19.85 13.44 -34.14
N PRO A 253 -20.97 13.42 -33.42
CA PRO A 253 -22.04 14.39 -33.63
C PRO A 253 -21.80 15.68 -32.85
N ALA A 254 -22.27 16.77 -33.44
CA ALA A 254 -22.03 18.15 -33.10
C ALA A 254 -22.89 18.66 -31.93
N THR A 255 -22.35 19.73 -31.35
CA THR A 255 -22.95 20.70 -30.43
C THR A 255 -24.30 21.25 -30.89
N SER A 256 -25.25 21.39 -29.96
CA SER A 256 -26.38 22.34 -30.11
C SER A 256 -26.28 23.42 -29.03
N ARG A 257 -26.34 24.67 -29.48
CA ARG A 257 -26.22 25.91 -28.72
C ARG A 257 -27.45 26.76 -29.08
N ALA A 258 -28.27 27.13 -28.10
CA ALA A 258 -29.26 28.23 -28.08
C ALA A 258 -30.10 28.07 -26.79
N ARG A 259 -30.52 29.09 -26.04
CA ARG A 259 -30.60 30.54 -26.27
C ARG A 259 -30.74 31.25 -24.91
N ALA A 260 -30.32 32.50 -24.90
CA ALA A 260 -30.45 33.46 -23.81
C ALA A 260 -31.90 33.86 -23.51
N GLY A 261 -32.16 34.23 -22.25
CA GLY A 261 -33.32 34.99 -21.81
C GLY A 261 -32.95 35.78 -20.55
N ALA A 262 -32.92 37.10 -20.66
CA ALA A 262 -32.58 38.06 -19.61
C ALA A 262 -33.84 38.54 -18.85
N ALA A 263 -33.72 38.64 -17.52
CA ALA A 263 -34.21 39.65 -16.54
C ALA A 263 -35.64 40.27 -16.64
N PRO A 264 -36.28 40.72 -15.53
CA PRO A 264 -35.73 41.78 -14.67
C PRO A 264 -35.97 41.66 -13.14
N LEU A 265 -35.29 42.58 -12.43
CA LEU A 265 -35.41 42.94 -11.02
C LEU A 265 -36.85 43.21 -10.56
N ALA A 266 -37.15 42.86 -9.31
CA ALA A 266 -38.01 43.67 -8.44
C ALA A 266 -37.55 43.60 -6.98
N ARG A 267 -37.17 44.76 -6.44
CA ARG A 267 -37.12 45.04 -5.00
C ARG A 267 -38.55 45.06 -4.43
N ARG A 268 -38.75 44.59 -3.21
CA ARG A 268 -39.57 45.28 -2.17
C ARG A 268 -39.47 44.59 -0.80
N LYS A 269 -39.15 45.45 0.17
CA LYS A 269 -39.23 45.35 1.64
C LYS A 269 -38.26 44.41 2.35
#